data_AF-A0A7C2RJ94-F1
#
_entry.id   AF-A0A7C2RJ94-F1
#
_cell.length_a   1.000
_cell.length_b   1.000
_cell.length_c   1.000
_cell.angle_alpha   90.00
_cell.angle_beta   90.00
_cell.angle_gamma   90.00
#
_symmetry.space_group_name_H-M   'P 1'
#
loop_
_entity.id
_entity.type
_entity.pdbx_description
1 polymer ?
#
loop_
_entity_poly.entity_id
_entity_poly.type
_entity_poly.pdbx_seq_one_letter_code
_entity_poly.pdbx_strand_id
1 'polypeptide(L)' 'MEIARKLVIDENNQPVAVQIDIETFVKIEQVLEDYALGRLIAEVADDEALDLEAARAYYQQLSEED' A
#
# COMPACT_ATOMS: atom_id res chain seq x y z
N MET A 1 -19.84 -6.57 -7.34
CA MET A 1 -18.96 -6.06 -8.40
C MET A 1 -18.16 -7.23 -8.91
N GLU A 2 -18.28 -7.59 -10.18
CA GLU A 2 -17.47 -8.66 -10.77
C GLU A 2 -16.26 -8.03 -11.46
N ILE A 3 -15.06 -8.53 -11.14
CA ILE A 3 -13.82 -8.11 -11.79
C ILE A 3 -13.64 -8.96 -13.04
N ALA A 4 -13.73 -8.33 -14.21
CA ALA A 4 -13.49 -8.99 -15.48
C ALA A 4 -12.00 -9.39 -15.55
N ARG A 5 -11.73 -10.71 -15.55
CA ARG A 5 -10.37 -11.24 -15.56
C ARG A 5 -10.20 -12.36 -16.59
N LYS A 6 -8.99 -12.48 -17.11
CA LYS A 6 -8.54 -13.62 -17.91
C LYS A 6 -7.38 -14.29 -17.20
N LEU A 7 -7.31 -15.62 -17.29
CA LEU A 7 -6.17 -16.37 -16.79
C LEU A 7 -5.18 -16.61 -17.92
N VAL A 8 -3.91 -16.39 -17.65
CA VAL A 8 -2.79 -16.81 -18.50
C VAL A 8 -2.34 -18.17 -18.00
N ILE A 9 -2.37 -19.17 -18.88
CA ILE A 9 -2.10 -20.58 -18.58
C ILE A 9 -0.75 -20.97 -19.20
N ASP A 10 0.05 -21.77 -18.50
CA ASP A 10 1.31 -22.33 -19.02
C ASP A 10 1.13 -23.63 -19.82
N GLU A 11 2.23 -24.23 -20.26
CA GLU A 11 2.24 -25.48 -21.05
C GLU A 11 1.71 -26.69 -20.26
N ASN A 12 1.73 -26.64 -18.92
CA ASN A 12 1.23 -27.68 -18.02
C ASN A 12 -0.24 -27.45 -17.62
N ASN A 13 -0.92 -26.55 -18.32
CA ASN A 13 -2.29 -26.15 -18.04
C ASN A 13 -2.48 -25.54 -16.63
N GLN A 14 -1.44 -24.90 -16.08
CA GLN A 14 -1.47 -24.21 -14.79
C GLN A 14 -1.63 -22.69 -14.98
N PRO A 15 -2.52 -22.02 -14.21
CA PRO A 15 -2.59 -20.56 -14.20
C PRO A 15 -1.32 -19.93 -13.62
N VAL A 16 -0.68 -19.04 -14.37
CA VAL A 16 0.57 -18.36 -13.97
C VAL A 16 0.42 -16.86 -13.83
N ALA A 17 -0.61 -16.27 -14.47
CA ALA A 17 -0.92 -14.85 -14.32
C ALA A 17 -2.41 -14.57 -14.50
N VAL A 18 -2.84 -13.41 -14.00
CA VAL A 18 -4.18 -12.87 -14.22
C VAL A 18 -4.04 -11.58 -15.03
N GLN A 19 -4.79 -11.47 -16.12
CA GLN A 19 -4.92 -10.25 -16.87
C GLN A 19 -6.24 -9.57 -16.52
N ILE A 20 -6.15 -8.30 -16.12
CA ILE A 20 -7.26 -7.38 -15.86
C ILE A 20 -6.99 -6.07 -16.59
N ASP A 21 -8.01 -5.23 -16.74
CA ASP A 21 -7.81 -3.86 -17.22
C ASP A 21 -7.01 -3.05 -16.19
N ILE A 22 -6.23 -2.09 -16.70
CA ILE A 22 -5.31 -1.30 -15.88
C ILE A 22 -6.05 -0.44 -14.84
N GLU A 23 -7.24 0.07 -15.17
CA GLU A 23 -8.05 0.88 -14.25
C GLU A 23 -8.52 0.04 -13.06
N THR A 24 -8.93 -1.21 -13.30
CA THR A 24 -9.29 -2.14 -12.24
C THR A 24 -8.08 -2.53 -11.38
N PHE A 25 -6.91 -2.73 -11.97
CA PHE A 25 -5.67 -2.96 -11.21
C PHE A 25 -5.36 -1.79 -10.27
N VAL A 26 -5.32 -0.57 -10.78
CA VAL A 26 -5.07 0.65 -9.99
C VAL A 26 -6.10 0.80 -8.87
N LYS A 27 -7.37 0.52 -9.15
CA LYS A 27 -8.41 0.58 -8.12
C LYS A 27 -8.22 -0.46 -7.01
N ILE A 28 -7.69 -1.64 -7.34
CA ILE A 28 -7.34 -2.65 -6.33
C ILE A 28 -6.19 -2.13 -5.47
N GLU A 29 -5.12 -1.61 -6.09
CA GLU A 29 -3.97 -1.05 -5.35
C GLU A 29 -4.42 0.06 -4.40
N GLN A 30 -5.18 1.04 -4.90
CA GLN A 30 -5.66 2.16 -4.10
C GLN A 30 -6.47 1.68 -2.87
N VAL A 31 -7.37 0.71 -3.05
CA VAL A 31 -8.17 0.19 -1.93
C VAL A 31 -7.29 -0.52 -0.89
N LEU A 32 -6.28 -1.28 -1.35
CA LEU A 32 -5.36 -1.97 -0.44
C LEU A 32 -4.47 -0.97 0.31
N GLU A 33 -3.94 0.03 -0.38
CA GLU A 33 -3.10 1.10 0.19
C GLU A 33 -3.90 1.95 1.18
N ASP A 34 -5.09 2.42 0.81
CA ASP A 34 -5.96 3.22 1.67
C ASP A 34 -6.32 2.45 2.95
N TYR A 35 -6.62 1.16 2.83
CA TYR A 35 -6.91 0.32 3.99
C TYR A 35 -5.68 0.14 4.88
N ALA A 36 -4.52 -0.22 4.30
CA ALA A 36 -3.30 -0.42 5.05
C ALA A 36 -2.86 0.89 5.76
N LEU A 37 -2.90 2.02 5.05
CA LEU A 37 -2.58 3.33 5.61
C LEU A 37 -3.55 3.70 6.74
N GLY A 38 -4.85 3.50 6.55
CA GLY A 38 -5.85 3.75 7.60
C GLY A 38 -5.61 2.91 8.85
N ARG A 39 -5.17 1.64 8.68
CA ARG A 39 -4.78 0.77 9.80
C ARG A 39 -3.54 1.29 10.52
N LEU A 40 -2.50 1.68 9.78
CA LEU A 40 -1.26 2.23 10.36
C LEU A 40 -1.54 3.52 11.15
N ILE A 41 -2.40 4.41 10.62
CA ILE A 41 -2.83 5.62 11.32
C ILE A 41 -3.60 5.26 12.60
N ALA A 42 -4.49 4.27 12.54
CA ALA A 42 -5.27 3.84 13.69
C ALA A 42 -4.40 3.19 14.79
N GLU A 43 -3.32 2.50 14.42
CA GLU A 43 -2.38 1.87 15.36
C GLU A 43 -1.61 2.89 16.22
N VAL A 44 -1.40 4.10 15.71
CA VAL A 44 -0.68 5.19 16.40
C VAL A 44 -1.61 6.35 16.80
N ALA A 45 -2.92 6.13 16.78
CA ALA A 45 -3.90 7.21 16.98
C ALA A 45 -3.82 7.86 18.37
N ASP A 46 -3.39 7.09 19.37
CA ASP A 46 -3.22 7.54 20.75
C ASP A 46 -1.78 7.99 21.07
N ASP A 47 -0.85 7.89 20.10
CA ASP A 47 0.52 8.35 20.27
C ASP A 47 0.60 9.88 20.29
N GLU A 48 1.58 10.42 20.99
CA GLU A 48 1.80 11.87 21.04
C GLU A 48 2.24 12.39 19.67
N ALA A 49 1.42 13.26 19.08
CA ALA A 49 1.77 13.91 17.82
C ALA A 49 2.84 14.98 18.05
N LEU A 50 3.97 14.85 17.35
CA LEU A 50 4.98 15.90 17.32
C LEU A 50 4.45 17.13 16.57
N ASP A 51 4.75 18.31 17.10
CA ASP A 51 4.58 19.54 16.33
C ASP A 51 5.60 19.61 15.18
N LEU A 52 5.43 20.61 14.29
CA LEU A 52 6.26 20.75 13.11
C LEU A 52 7.76 20.93 13.44
N GLU A 53 8.10 21.61 14.53
CA GLU A 53 9.49 21.88 14.90
C GLU A 53 10.14 20.62 15.48
N ALA A 54 9.46 19.96 16.42
CA ALA A 54 9.88 18.70 17.01
C ALA A 54 10.02 17.59 15.97
N ALA A 55 9.06 17.48 15.03
CA ALA A 55 9.13 16.52 13.93
C ALA A 55 10.35 16.77 13.03
N ARG A 56 10.64 18.04 12.68
CA ARG A 56 11.82 18.39 11.87
C ARG A 56 13.12 18.03 12.57
N ALA A 57 13.24 18.33 13.86
CA ALA A 57 14.42 17.99 14.65
C ALA A 57 14.62 16.46 14.75
N TYR A 58 13.54 15.72 15.00
CA TYR A 58 13.56 14.26 15.03
C TYR A 58 14.05 13.64 13.71
N TYR A 59 13.52 14.09 12.56
CA TYR A 59 13.94 13.58 11.25
C TYR A 59 15.39 13.94 10.89
N GLN A 60 15.89 15.09 11.33
CA GLN A 60 17.30 15.46 11.13
C GLN A 60 18.25 14.53 11.88
N GLN A 61 17.89 14.14 13.11
CA GLN A 61 18.67 13.19 13.91
C GLN A 61 18.67 11.78 13.31
N LEU A 62 17.54 11.34 12.74
CA LEU A 62 17.48 10.05 12.03
C LEU A 62 18.44 9.97 10.84
N SER A 63 18.64 11.09 10.12
CA SER A 63 19.54 11.13 8.96
C SER A 63 21.04 11.14 9.32
N GLU A 64 21.38 11.28 10.61
CA GLU A 64 22.76 11.22 11.11
C GLU A 64 23.15 9.82 11.64
N GLU A 65 22.21 8.86 11.68
CA GLU A 65 22.45 7.47 12.10
C GLU A 65 22.86 6.51 10.95
N ASP A 66 23.16 7.04 9.75
CA ASP A 66 23.76 6.29 8.62
C ASP A 66 25.30 6.34 8.60
#